data_AF-A0AAE3LX90-F1
#
_entry.id   AF-A0AAE3LX90-F1
#
_cell.length_a   1.000
_cell.length_b   1.000
_cell.length_c   1.000
_cell.angle_alpha   90.00
_cell.angle_beta   90.00
_cell.angle_gamma   90.00
#
_symmetry.space_group_name_H-M   'P 1'
#
loop_
_entity.id
_entity.type
_entity.pdbx_description
1 polymer ?
#
loop_
_entity_poly.entity_id
_entity_poly.type
_entity_poly.pdbx_seq_one_letter_code
_entity_poly.pdbx_strand_id
1 'polypeptide(L)'
;MPDVVVDPITGATETLEPGDPNVSVNNRFAYDTGQNLTMNAVSYDDNGTPGNTSDDALVINNLPFDGPDGRYLEAEVLANGATVYASQQTQTTGTTQTYAVFIRADNVDVTSAGSGQWNGFGYSGANINRDSFALPGGIGEYIYTGNYAATRTFSDRGGIEIISGQLNLRLDELDFDNDGTFEGALDGNITNRQREGAAGALGLGGLPPIVLAVTRYNPDTGVW
;
A
#
# COMPACT_ATOMS: atom_id res chain seq x y z
N MET A 1 9.26 -5.64 -26.34
CA MET A 1 7.81 -5.57 -26.63
C MET A 1 7.14 -5.48 -25.27
N PRO A 2 6.09 -4.66 -25.07
CA PRO A 2 5.37 -4.70 -23.81
C PRO A 2 4.77 -6.09 -23.62
N ASP A 3 4.91 -6.66 -22.42
CA ASP A 3 4.29 -7.93 -22.07
C ASP A 3 2.78 -7.74 -21.95
N VAL A 4 2.03 -8.78 -22.27
CA VAL A 4 0.56 -8.77 -22.33
C VAL A 4 0.06 -9.95 -21.53
N VAL A 5 -0.77 -9.71 -20.51
CA VAL A 5 -1.49 -10.78 -19.81
C VAL A 5 -2.83 -11.00 -20.49
N VAL A 6 -3.17 -12.28 -20.66
CA VAL A 6 -4.46 -12.73 -21.19
C VAL A 6 -5.31 -13.18 -20.01
N ASP A 7 -6.46 -12.54 -19.83
CA ASP A 7 -7.48 -13.00 -18.90
C ASP A 7 -7.90 -14.43 -19.28
N PRO A 8 -7.72 -15.43 -18.40
CA PRO A 8 -7.98 -16.84 -18.71
C PRO A 8 -9.48 -17.17 -18.85
N ILE A 9 -10.37 -16.26 -18.45
CA ILE A 9 -11.82 -16.41 -18.47
C ILE A 9 -12.42 -15.65 -19.66
N THR A 10 -11.95 -14.43 -19.92
CA THR A 10 -12.54 -13.55 -20.95
C THR A 10 -11.72 -13.48 -22.23
N GLY A 11 -10.44 -13.88 -22.20
CA GLY A 11 -9.52 -13.76 -23.32
C GLY A 11 -9.10 -12.32 -23.64
N ALA A 12 -9.46 -11.36 -22.78
CA ALA A 12 -9.04 -9.98 -22.93
C ALA A 12 -7.53 -9.85 -22.69
N THR A 13 -6.88 -9.05 -23.52
CA THR A 13 -5.46 -8.73 -23.40
C THR A 13 -5.30 -7.36 -22.74
N GLU A 14 -4.60 -7.32 -21.61
CA GLU A 14 -4.19 -6.08 -20.96
C GLU A 14 -2.72 -5.81 -21.27
N THR A 15 -2.41 -4.60 -21.75
CA THR A 15 -1.02 -4.14 -21.89
C THR A 15 -0.48 -3.92 -20.48
N LEU A 16 0.58 -4.64 -20.12
CA LEU A 16 1.19 -4.46 -18.81
C LEU A 16 1.94 -3.13 -18.78
N GLU A 17 1.42 -2.17 -18.03
CA GLU A 17 2.09 -0.89 -17.80
C GLU A 17 3.39 -1.10 -16.99
N PRO A 18 4.43 -0.27 -17.20
CA PRO A 18 5.62 -0.27 -16.35
C PRO A 18 5.21 -0.10 -14.88
N GLY A 19 5.33 -1.16 -14.08
CA GLY A 19 4.86 -1.19 -12.70
C GLY A 19 3.81 -2.25 -12.38
N ASP A 20 3.41 -3.11 -13.33
CA ASP A 20 2.53 -4.26 -13.04
C ASP A 20 3.09 -5.13 -11.89
N PRO A 21 2.29 -5.42 -10.83
CA PRO A 21 2.68 -6.29 -9.71
C PRO A 21 3.26 -7.65 -10.10
N ASN A 22 2.96 -8.14 -11.31
CA ASN A 22 3.34 -9.46 -11.78
C ASN A 22 4.68 -9.51 -12.53
N VAL A 23 5.29 -8.36 -12.85
CA VAL A 23 6.56 -8.32 -13.62
C VAL A 23 7.78 -7.86 -12.80
N SER A 24 7.59 -7.33 -11.59
CA SER A 24 8.68 -6.85 -10.75
C SER A 24 8.54 -7.29 -9.30
N VAL A 25 9.57 -7.97 -8.79
CA VAL A 25 9.66 -8.30 -7.37
C VAL A 25 9.78 -7.06 -6.49
N ASN A 26 10.17 -5.92 -7.05
CA ASN A 26 10.34 -4.66 -6.35
C ASN A 26 9.03 -3.86 -6.20
N ASN A 27 8.01 -4.16 -7.01
CA ASN A 27 6.74 -3.45 -6.97
C ASN A 27 5.60 -4.44 -6.68
N ARG A 28 5.02 -4.37 -5.48
CA ARG A 28 4.00 -5.32 -5.01
C ARG A 28 2.73 -4.60 -4.62
N PHE A 29 1.58 -5.19 -4.97
CA PHE A 29 0.26 -4.65 -4.67
C PHE A 29 -0.58 -5.66 -3.89
N ALA A 30 -1.37 -5.17 -2.95
CA ALA A 30 -2.51 -5.91 -2.43
C ALA A 30 -3.63 -5.83 -3.49
N TYR A 31 -3.70 -6.84 -4.36
CA TYR A 31 -4.64 -6.91 -5.47
C TYR A 31 -5.57 -8.11 -5.33
N ASP A 32 -6.87 -7.85 -5.42
CA ASP A 32 -7.96 -8.82 -5.40
C ASP A 32 -9.22 -8.12 -5.89
N THR A 33 -9.53 -8.28 -7.18
CA THR A 33 -10.72 -7.67 -7.79
C THR A 33 -12.02 -8.21 -7.21
N GLY A 34 -12.04 -9.44 -6.70
CA GLY A 34 -13.19 -10.02 -6.01
C GLY A 34 -13.49 -9.31 -4.69
N GLN A 35 -12.47 -8.69 -4.09
CA GLN A 35 -12.59 -7.83 -2.91
C GLN A 35 -12.57 -6.34 -3.26
N ASN A 36 -12.63 -5.96 -4.55
CA ASN A 36 -12.50 -4.58 -5.04
C ASN A 36 -11.18 -3.87 -4.64
N LEU A 37 -10.11 -4.63 -4.48
CA LEU A 37 -8.76 -4.09 -4.40
C LEU A 37 -8.25 -3.89 -5.84
N THR A 38 -8.33 -2.67 -6.33
CA THR A 38 -8.14 -2.38 -7.77
C THR A 38 -6.89 -1.57 -8.08
N MET A 39 -6.29 -0.90 -7.09
CA MET A 39 -5.07 -0.10 -7.30
C MET A 39 -3.94 -0.94 -7.93
N ASN A 40 -3.35 -0.45 -9.02
CA ASN A 40 -2.32 -1.20 -9.76
C ASN A 40 -1.10 -0.37 -10.21
N ALA A 41 -1.10 0.95 -10.00
CA ALA A 41 0.08 1.79 -10.17
C ALA A 41 0.04 2.96 -9.19
N VAL A 42 1.21 3.33 -8.67
CA VAL A 42 1.42 4.53 -7.86
C VAL A 42 2.71 5.19 -8.29
N SER A 43 2.67 6.50 -8.52
CA SER A 43 3.86 7.31 -8.73
C SER A 43 3.80 8.59 -7.91
N TYR A 44 4.96 8.98 -7.36
CA TYR A 44 5.13 10.26 -6.70
C TYR A 44 5.57 11.31 -7.72
N ASP A 45 4.89 12.45 -7.71
CA ASP A 45 5.17 13.60 -8.55
C ASP A 45 5.60 14.77 -7.67
N ASP A 46 6.88 15.17 -7.78
CA ASP A 46 7.46 16.32 -7.05
C ASP A 46 7.08 17.67 -7.67
N ASN A 47 6.19 17.64 -8.69
CA ASN A 47 5.68 18.78 -9.43
C ASN A 47 6.80 19.70 -9.98
N GLY A 48 7.99 19.12 -10.22
CA GLY A 48 9.15 19.83 -10.75
C GLY A 48 9.87 20.70 -9.72
N THR A 49 9.57 20.58 -8.42
CA THR A 49 10.20 21.37 -7.35
C THR A 49 10.91 20.47 -6.32
N PRO A 50 12.10 19.92 -6.65
CA PRO A 50 12.83 19.03 -5.72
C PRO A 50 13.05 19.66 -4.34
N GLY A 51 12.61 18.97 -3.29
CA GLY A 51 12.76 19.38 -1.90
C GLY A 51 11.69 20.34 -1.38
N ASN A 52 10.73 20.74 -2.22
CA ASN A 52 9.51 21.40 -1.76
C ASN A 52 8.36 20.40 -1.77
N THR A 53 7.89 19.98 -0.61
CA THR A 53 6.81 18.98 -0.57
C THR A 53 5.40 19.56 -0.69
N SER A 54 5.28 20.89 -0.65
CA SER A 54 3.97 21.57 -0.57
C SER A 54 3.15 21.50 -1.86
N ASP A 55 3.78 21.19 -3.00
CA ASP A 55 3.13 21.00 -4.30
C ASP A 55 3.22 19.57 -4.82
N ASP A 56 3.73 18.65 -3.99
CA ASP A 56 3.82 17.24 -4.34
C ASP A 56 2.44 16.62 -4.52
N ALA A 57 2.39 15.62 -5.39
CA ALA A 57 1.22 14.81 -5.60
C ALA A 57 1.55 13.33 -5.65
N LEU A 58 0.53 12.53 -5.34
CA LEU A 58 0.51 11.13 -5.76
C LEU A 58 -0.37 11.00 -6.99
N VAL A 59 0.06 10.16 -7.92
CA VAL A 59 -0.76 9.71 -9.04
C VAL A 59 -1.02 8.22 -8.83
N ILE A 60 -2.28 7.87 -8.64
CA ILE A 60 -2.73 6.51 -8.35
C ILE A 60 -3.63 6.05 -9.49
N ASN A 61 -3.35 4.86 -10.04
CA ASN A 61 -4.15 4.30 -11.11
C ASN A 61 -5.17 3.28 -10.60
N ASN A 62 -6.28 3.19 -11.34
CA ASN A 62 -7.31 2.17 -11.19
C ASN A 62 -8.09 2.21 -9.86
N LEU A 63 -8.29 3.41 -9.30
CA LEU A 63 -9.29 3.66 -8.27
C LEU A 63 -10.48 4.43 -8.89
N PRO A 64 -11.65 3.81 -9.05
CA PRO A 64 -12.79 4.51 -9.64
C PRO A 64 -13.29 5.72 -8.83
N PHE A 65 -13.72 6.74 -9.57
CA PHE A 65 -14.31 7.99 -9.03
C PHE A 65 -13.38 8.81 -8.13
N ASP A 66 -12.07 8.64 -8.27
CA ASP A 66 -11.02 9.30 -7.50
C ASP A 66 -10.54 10.63 -8.11
N GLY A 67 -11.24 11.16 -9.10
CA GLY A 67 -10.97 12.50 -9.63
C GLY A 67 -10.39 12.50 -11.02
N PRO A 68 -9.97 13.68 -11.50
CA PRO A 68 -9.22 13.80 -12.73
C PRO A 68 -7.82 13.17 -12.55
N ASP A 69 -7.41 12.37 -13.54
CA ASP A 69 -6.05 11.86 -13.72
C ASP A 69 -5.48 11.06 -12.53
N GLY A 70 -6.32 10.58 -11.61
CA GLY A 70 -5.88 9.85 -10.41
C GLY A 70 -4.96 10.67 -9.52
N ARG A 71 -5.04 12.01 -9.56
CA ARG A 71 -4.14 12.92 -8.86
C ARG A 71 -4.64 13.23 -7.45
N TYR A 72 -3.76 13.04 -6.48
CA TYR A 72 -4.01 13.30 -5.08
C TYR A 72 -3.06 14.37 -4.57
N LEU A 73 -3.59 15.36 -3.87
CA LEU A 73 -2.83 16.47 -3.29
C LEU A 73 -2.62 16.25 -1.79
N GLU A 74 -1.51 16.74 -1.25
CA GLU A 74 -1.25 16.68 0.18
C GLU A 74 -2.42 17.31 0.97
N ALA A 75 -2.93 16.55 1.93
CA ALA A 75 -4.01 16.97 2.82
C ALA A 75 -3.51 17.22 4.24
N GLU A 76 -2.61 16.36 4.73
CA GLU A 76 -1.99 16.50 6.05
C GLU A 76 -0.74 15.63 6.17
N VAL A 77 0.15 15.98 7.11
CA VAL A 77 1.29 15.15 7.52
C VAL A 77 1.04 14.63 8.93
N LEU A 78 1.09 13.32 9.12
CA LEU A 78 0.87 12.66 10.40
C LEU A 78 2.08 12.80 11.33
N ALA A 79 1.86 12.64 12.63
CA ALA A 79 2.91 12.74 13.63
C ALA A 79 4.04 11.70 13.46
N ASN A 80 3.76 10.56 12.82
CA ASN A 80 4.76 9.53 12.50
C ASN A 80 5.49 9.79 11.17
N GLY A 81 5.27 10.93 10.51
CA GLY A 81 5.92 11.32 9.27
C GLY A 81 5.29 10.75 8.00
N ALA A 82 4.20 9.97 8.10
CA ALA A 82 3.42 9.58 6.92
C ALA A 82 2.62 10.78 6.40
N THR A 83 2.51 10.90 5.09
CA THR A 83 1.73 11.97 4.45
C THR A 83 0.40 11.42 3.97
N VAL A 84 -0.67 12.14 4.22
CA VAL A 84 -2.02 11.85 3.73
C VAL A 84 -2.27 12.72 2.50
N TYR A 85 -2.71 12.09 1.42
CA TYR A 85 -3.11 12.73 0.19
C TYR A 85 -4.60 12.52 -0.06
N ALA A 86 -5.27 13.52 -0.62
CA ALA A 86 -6.69 13.49 -0.92
C ALA A 86 -6.91 13.60 -2.44
N SER A 87 -7.80 12.75 -2.97
CA SER A 87 -8.24 12.83 -4.35
C SER A 87 -8.86 14.19 -4.68
N GLN A 88 -8.62 14.70 -5.88
CA GLN A 88 -9.26 15.93 -6.34
C GLN A 88 -10.74 15.72 -6.69
N GLN A 89 -11.60 16.65 -6.26
CA GLN A 89 -13.02 16.65 -6.60
C GLN A 89 -13.35 17.80 -7.55
N THR A 90 -14.13 17.52 -8.60
CA THR A 90 -14.73 18.53 -9.48
C THR A 90 -16.26 18.42 -9.42
N GLN A 91 -16.97 19.21 -10.23
CA GLN A 91 -18.42 19.11 -10.33
C GLN A 91 -18.89 17.75 -10.90
N THR A 92 -18.08 17.09 -11.72
CA THR A 92 -18.48 15.89 -12.46
C THR A 92 -17.53 14.69 -12.30
N THR A 93 -16.37 14.88 -11.69
CA THR A 93 -15.37 13.84 -11.44
C THR A 93 -14.89 13.89 -9.99
N GLY A 94 -14.39 12.78 -9.44
CA GLY A 94 -13.92 12.76 -8.06
C GLY A 94 -15.04 12.90 -7.03
N THR A 95 -16.29 12.59 -7.40
CA THR A 95 -17.45 12.76 -6.52
C THR A 95 -17.38 11.89 -5.26
N THR A 96 -16.50 10.89 -5.25
CA THR A 96 -16.18 10.07 -4.09
C THR A 96 -14.83 10.50 -3.54
N GLN A 97 -14.82 11.07 -2.34
CA GLN A 97 -13.56 11.41 -1.68
C GLN A 97 -12.80 10.13 -1.32
N THR A 98 -11.61 10.01 -1.89
CA THR A 98 -10.64 8.96 -1.64
C THR A 98 -9.43 9.59 -0.94
N TYR A 99 -8.83 8.84 -0.02
CA TYR A 99 -7.60 9.23 0.65
C TYR A 99 -6.54 8.18 0.39
N ALA A 100 -5.29 8.63 0.28
CA ALA A 100 -4.11 7.80 0.27
C ALA A 100 -3.22 8.20 1.44
N VAL A 101 -2.54 7.23 2.03
CA VAL A 101 -1.42 7.48 2.94
C VAL A 101 -0.15 6.96 2.30
N PHE A 102 0.93 7.70 2.50
CA PHE A 102 2.19 7.45 1.85
C PHE A 102 3.34 7.62 2.83
N ILE A 103 4.26 6.66 2.79
CA ILE A 103 5.53 6.71 3.50
C ILE A 103 6.63 6.58 2.46
N ARG A 104 7.53 7.56 2.44
CA ARG A 104 8.73 7.55 1.62
C ARG A 104 9.95 7.39 2.50
N ALA A 105 10.78 6.42 2.16
CA ALA A 105 12.07 6.18 2.78
C ALA A 105 13.12 5.94 1.70
N ASP A 106 14.40 5.92 2.08
CA ASP A 106 15.53 5.91 1.15
C ASP A 106 15.46 4.83 0.06
N ASN A 107 14.89 3.65 0.36
CA ASN A 107 14.84 2.51 -0.55
C ASN A 107 13.43 1.92 -0.71
N VAL A 108 12.41 2.55 -0.13
CA VAL A 108 11.05 2.01 -0.15
C VAL A 108 10.01 3.12 -0.07
N ASP A 109 9.04 3.02 -0.96
CA ASP A 109 7.83 3.81 -0.98
C ASP A 109 6.65 2.87 -0.68
N VAL A 110 5.78 3.26 0.25
CA VAL A 110 4.62 2.46 0.66
C VAL A 110 3.36 3.31 0.59
N THR A 111 2.33 2.79 -0.06
CA THR A 111 1.05 3.48 -0.25
C THR A 111 -0.10 2.60 0.22
N SER A 112 -1.12 3.22 0.84
CA SER A 112 -2.43 2.61 1.05
C SER A 112 -3.50 3.63 0.67
N ALA A 113 -4.46 3.25 -0.16
CA ALA A 113 -5.52 4.14 -0.61
C ALA A 113 -6.90 3.49 -0.47
N GLY A 114 -7.91 4.32 -0.19
CA GLY A 114 -9.28 3.86 -0.06
C GLY A 114 -10.28 5.00 0.05
N SER A 115 -11.55 4.69 -0.20
CA SER A 115 -12.66 5.64 -0.07
C SER A 115 -13.52 5.34 1.16
N GLY A 116 -14.14 6.39 1.71
CA GLY A 116 -15.07 6.27 2.82
C GLY A 116 -16.47 5.76 2.44
N GLN A 117 -16.69 5.36 1.19
CA GLN A 117 -17.99 4.86 0.74
C GLN A 117 -18.15 3.34 0.86
N TRP A 118 -17.13 2.65 1.40
CA TRP A 118 -17.18 1.20 1.57
C TRP A 118 -18.37 0.78 2.43
N ASN A 119 -19.35 0.12 1.82
CA ASN A 119 -20.50 -0.49 2.50
C ASN A 119 -21.01 -1.69 1.69
N GLY A 120 -20.13 -2.67 1.47
CA GLY A 120 -20.35 -3.79 0.55
C GLY A 120 -19.93 -3.52 -0.90
N PHE A 121 -19.60 -2.27 -1.23
CA PHE A 121 -18.98 -1.83 -2.49
C PHE A 121 -18.07 -0.64 -2.18
N GLY A 122 -16.90 -0.59 -2.80
CA GLY A 122 -15.88 0.46 -2.60
C GLY A 122 -14.58 0.05 -3.28
N TYR A 123 -13.62 0.96 -3.39
CA TYR A 123 -12.34 0.69 -4.05
C TYR A 123 -11.18 1.08 -3.14
N SER A 124 -10.16 0.24 -3.12
CA SER A 124 -8.97 0.45 -2.31
C SER A 124 -7.77 -0.30 -2.90
N GLY A 125 -6.62 -0.14 -2.25
CA GLY A 125 -5.45 -0.96 -2.50
C GLY A 125 -4.27 -0.52 -1.65
N ALA A 126 -3.24 -1.36 -1.62
CA ALA A 126 -1.96 -1.03 -1.01
C ALA A 126 -0.82 -1.41 -1.95
N ASN A 127 0.28 -0.66 -1.88
CA ASN A 127 1.45 -0.83 -2.72
C ASN A 127 2.73 -0.69 -1.90
N ILE A 128 3.73 -1.49 -2.25
CA ILE A 128 5.10 -1.33 -1.83
C ILE A 128 5.96 -1.29 -3.08
N ASN A 129 6.71 -0.21 -3.25
CA ASN A 129 7.71 -0.05 -4.30
C ASN A 129 9.09 0.08 -3.68
N ARG A 130 10.07 -0.68 -4.18
CA ARG A 130 11.43 -0.75 -3.66
C ARG A 130 12.44 -0.47 -4.75
N ASP A 131 13.58 0.12 -4.39
CA ASP A 131 14.66 0.28 -5.36
C ASP A 131 15.29 -1.06 -5.75
N SER A 132 15.45 -1.94 -4.76
CA SER A 132 16.01 -3.28 -4.94
C SER A 132 15.45 -4.27 -3.91
N PHE A 133 15.68 -5.56 -4.18
CA PHE A 133 15.37 -6.65 -3.27
C PHE A 133 16.63 -7.48 -3.03
N ALA A 134 16.99 -7.63 -1.75
CA ALA A 134 17.97 -8.62 -1.31
C ALA A 134 17.66 -9.00 0.13
N LEU A 135 17.79 -10.28 0.44
CA LEU A 135 17.79 -10.77 1.80
C LEU A 135 19.11 -10.40 2.49
N PRO A 136 19.10 -9.94 3.75
CA PRO A 136 20.34 -9.70 4.48
C PRO A 136 21.12 -11.00 4.70
N GLY A 137 22.31 -11.11 4.13
CA GLY A 137 23.14 -12.31 4.36
C GLY A 137 23.74 -12.40 5.77
N GLY A 138 23.88 -13.62 6.29
CA GLY A 138 24.93 -13.99 7.25
C GLY A 138 24.50 -14.47 8.64
N ILE A 139 23.54 -13.82 9.31
CA ILE A 139 23.29 -14.01 10.76
C ILE A 139 22.03 -14.85 11.06
N GLY A 140 21.16 -15.02 10.07
CA GLY A 140 19.93 -15.82 10.16
C GLY A 140 18.72 -15.05 10.63
N GLU A 141 18.79 -14.36 11.77
CA GLU A 141 17.63 -13.62 12.30
C GLU A 141 17.81 -12.10 12.21
N TYR A 142 16.75 -11.41 11.79
CA TYR A 142 16.71 -9.97 11.60
C TYR A 142 15.43 -9.38 12.19
N ILE A 143 15.54 -8.18 12.77
CA ILE A 143 14.40 -7.41 13.27
C ILE A 143 14.33 -6.10 12.50
N TYR A 144 13.19 -5.87 11.85
CA TYR A 144 12.88 -4.61 11.18
C TYR A 144 11.85 -3.85 12.00
N THR A 145 12.14 -2.58 12.28
CA THR A 145 11.22 -1.66 12.95
C THR A 145 10.92 -0.48 12.04
N GLY A 146 9.68 -0.01 12.05
CA GLY A 146 9.31 1.13 11.23
C GLY A 146 7.98 1.76 11.61
N ASN A 147 7.61 2.77 10.83
CA ASN A 147 6.30 3.41 10.94
C ASN A 147 5.28 2.62 10.13
N TYR A 148 4.06 2.54 10.64
CA TYR A 148 2.90 2.03 9.92
C TYR A 148 1.94 3.18 9.65
N ALA A 149 1.42 3.25 8.42
CA ALA A 149 0.28 4.08 8.09
C ALA A 149 -0.64 3.31 7.13
N ALA A 150 -1.96 3.41 7.32
CA ALA A 150 -2.93 2.81 6.40
C ALA A 150 -4.26 3.55 6.39
N THR A 151 -5.02 3.34 5.32
CA THR A 151 -6.46 3.61 5.28
C THR A 151 -7.23 2.41 5.85
N ARG A 152 -8.28 2.66 6.60
CA ARG A 152 -9.19 1.62 7.12
C ARG A 152 -10.63 1.92 6.72
N THR A 153 -11.26 0.94 6.08
CA THR A 153 -12.68 0.95 5.72
C THR A 153 -13.48 -0.02 6.60
N PHE A 154 -14.81 -0.06 6.45
CA PHE A 154 -15.71 -0.87 7.28
C PHE A 154 -16.67 -1.65 6.39
N SER A 155 -16.92 -2.92 6.72
CA SER A 155 -17.88 -3.75 5.98
C SER A 155 -19.34 -3.45 6.31
N ASP A 156 -19.60 -2.81 7.45
CA ASP A 156 -20.91 -2.63 8.06
C ASP A 156 -21.40 -1.18 8.10
N ARG A 157 -20.55 -0.23 7.69
CA ARG A 157 -20.87 1.20 7.66
C ARG A 157 -20.00 1.95 6.67
N GLY A 158 -20.46 3.12 6.23
CA GLY A 158 -19.58 4.09 5.59
C GLY A 158 -18.55 4.69 6.56
N GLY A 159 -17.56 5.35 5.96
CA GLY A 159 -16.47 6.06 6.61
C GLY A 159 -15.12 5.49 6.23
N ILE A 160 -14.09 6.29 6.45
CA ILE A 160 -12.69 5.91 6.31
C ILE A 160 -11.92 6.43 7.51
N GLU A 161 -11.00 5.65 8.04
CA GLU A 161 -10.10 6.09 9.10
C GLU A 161 -8.67 6.06 8.59
N ILE A 162 -7.92 7.11 8.88
CA ILE A 162 -6.48 7.13 8.71
C ILE A 162 -5.85 6.57 9.97
N ILE A 163 -5.00 5.56 9.83
CA ILE A 163 -4.40 4.85 10.95
C ILE A 163 -2.90 5.02 10.90
N SER A 164 -2.29 5.42 12.02
CA SER A 164 -0.84 5.29 12.26
C SER A 164 -0.55 4.12 13.18
N GLY A 165 0.71 3.70 13.25
CA GLY A 165 1.19 2.74 14.23
C GLY A 165 2.70 2.50 14.11
N GLN A 166 3.17 1.48 14.81
CA GLN A 166 4.57 1.05 14.79
C GLN A 166 4.66 -0.40 14.30
N LEU A 167 5.50 -0.64 13.31
CA LEU A 167 5.77 -1.95 12.73
C LEU A 167 6.96 -2.60 13.45
N ASN A 168 6.82 -3.89 13.75
CA ASN A 168 7.92 -4.79 14.08
C ASN A 168 7.76 -6.06 13.23
N LEU A 169 8.77 -6.38 12.44
CA LEU A 169 8.85 -7.60 11.64
C LEU A 169 10.10 -8.38 12.08
N ARG A 170 9.95 -9.68 12.26
CA ARG A 170 11.09 -10.59 12.44
C ARG A 170 11.19 -11.47 11.22
N LEU A 171 12.42 -11.65 10.77
CA LEU A 171 12.80 -12.49 9.66
C LEU A 171 13.81 -13.51 10.19
N ASP A 172 13.57 -14.77 9.89
CA ASP A 172 14.49 -15.87 10.16
C ASP A 172 14.74 -16.58 8.83
N GLU A 173 15.95 -16.45 8.30
CA GLU A 173 16.33 -16.97 7.00
C GLU A 173 16.88 -18.40 7.04
N LEU A 174 17.36 -18.86 8.21
CA LEU A 174 18.20 -20.06 8.31
C LEU A 174 17.54 -21.25 8.98
N ASP A 175 16.37 -21.08 9.64
CA ASP A 175 15.78 -22.14 10.48
C ASP A 175 14.91 -23.16 9.72
N PHE A 176 14.76 -23.02 8.39
CA PHE A 176 14.13 -24.05 7.54
C PHE A 176 15.14 -24.71 6.61
N ASP A 177 15.15 -26.05 6.61
CA ASP A 177 15.81 -26.84 5.57
C ASP A 177 15.20 -26.43 4.21
N ASN A 178 16.03 -25.84 3.34
CA ASN A 178 15.61 -25.34 2.04
C ASN A 178 15.00 -26.49 1.20
N ASP A 179 13.67 -26.46 1.02
CA ASP A 179 12.95 -27.44 0.20
C ASP A 179 12.97 -27.07 -1.30
N GLY A 180 13.75 -26.05 -1.66
CA GLY A 180 13.87 -25.49 -3.00
C GLY A 180 12.73 -24.55 -3.39
N THR A 181 11.76 -24.31 -2.51
CA THR A 181 10.58 -23.46 -2.80
C THR A 181 10.39 -22.36 -1.75
N PHE A 182 10.67 -22.65 -0.48
CA PHE A 182 10.59 -21.71 0.62
C PHE A 182 11.87 -21.73 1.45
N GLU A 183 12.32 -20.56 1.86
CA GLU A 183 13.51 -20.38 2.68
C GLU A 183 13.11 -19.45 3.82
N GLY A 184 13.20 -19.92 5.06
CA GLY A 184 12.92 -19.09 6.24
C GLY A 184 11.45 -18.89 6.66
N ALA A 185 11.29 -18.12 7.74
CA ALA A 185 10.04 -17.66 8.30
C ALA A 185 10.07 -16.15 8.55
N LEU A 186 8.88 -15.55 8.51
CA LEU A 186 8.67 -14.19 8.97
C LEU A 186 7.43 -14.11 9.85
N ASP A 187 7.49 -13.23 10.84
CA ASP A 187 6.33 -12.84 11.62
C ASP A 187 6.41 -11.36 11.99
N GLY A 188 5.37 -10.83 12.61
CA GLY A 188 5.41 -9.45 13.01
C GLY A 188 4.15 -8.95 13.67
N ASN A 189 4.19 -7.69 14.06
CA ASN A 189 3.06 -6.99 14.62
C ASN A 189 3.08 -5.52 14.24
N ILE A 190 1.88 -4.94 14.28
CA ILE A 190 1.67 -3.51 14.25
C ILE A 190 1.04 -3.12 15.58
N THR A 191 1.77 -2.33 16.36
CA THR A 191 1.36 -1.88 17.70
C THR A 191 1.15 -0.37 17.73
N ASN A 192 0.71 0.15 18.88
CA ASN A 192 0.45 1.57 19.11
C ASN A 192 -0.43 2.20 18.02
N ARG A 193 -1.39 1.42 17.51
CA ARG A 193 -2.24 1.85 16.41
C ARG A 193 -3.19 2.93 16.88
N GLN A 194 -3.21 4.07 16.21
CA GLN A 194 -4.10 5.18 16.53
C GLN A 194 -4.86 5.60 15.27
N ARG A 195 -6.09 6.08 15.48
CA ARG A 195 -6.82 6.81 14.46
C ARG A 195 -6.31 8.24 14.46
N GLU A 196 -5.86 8.70 13.31
CA GLU A 196 -5.19 9.97 13.13
C GLU A 196 -5.99 10.91 12.23
N GLY A 197 -5.55 12.16 12.24
CA GLY A 197 -5.85 13.11 11.19
C GLY A 197 -7.24 13.70 11.25
N ALA A 198 -7.43 14.75 10.45
CA ALA A 198 -8.76 15.31 10.17
C ALA A 198 -9.43 14.60 8.99
N ALA A 199 -8.65 13.94 8.13
CA ALA A 199 -9.16 13.20 6.98
C ALA A 199 -9.99 11.98 7.42
N GLY A 200 -11.29 11.98 7.09
CA GLY A 200 -12.19 10.85 7.35
C GLY A 200 -12.67 10.65 8.80
N ALA A 201 -12.32 11.51 9.74
CA ALA A 201 -12.48 11.22 11.16
C ALA A 201 -13.92 10.83 11.61
N LEU A 202 -14.05 9.67 12.28
CA LEU A 202 -14.92 9.52 13.46
C LEU A 202 -14.28 8.64 14.55
N GLY A 203 -14.14 9.23 15.74
CA GLY A 203 -13.73 8.60 17.00
C GLY A 203 -12.22 8.40 17.14
N LEU A 204 -11.51 9.43 17.60
CA LEU A 204 -10.09 9.37 17.96
C LEU A 204 -9.86 8.41 19.13
N GLY A 205 -8.88 7.52 19.02
CA GLY A 205 -8.57 6.54 20.04
C GLY A 205 -7.70 5.39 19.54
N GLY A 206 -7.18 4.62 20.50
CA GLY A 206 -6.32 3.47 20.22
C GLY A 206 -7.07 2.32 19.57
N LEU A 207 -6.37 1.59 18.71
CA LEU A 207 -6.82 0.37 18.07
C LEU A 207 -6.03 -0.84 18.59
N PRO A 208 -6.64 -2.04 18.59
CA PRO A 208 -5.92 -3.27 18.86
C PRO A 208 -4.74 -3.47 17.90
N PRO A 209 -3.68 -4.16 18.34
CA PRO A 209 -2.57 -4.51 17.48
C PRO A 209 -3.03 -5.45 16.35
N ILE A 210 -2.29 -5.42 15.24
CA ILE A 210 -2.39 -6.45 14.19
C ILE A 210 -1.19 -7.38 14.38
N VAL A 211 -1.42 -8.68 14.20
CA VAL A 211 -0.37 -9.69 14.27
C VAL A 211 -0.33 -10.44 12.95
N LEU A 212 0.85 -10.53 12.37
CA LEU A 212 1.15 -11.47 11.31
C LEU A 212 1.60 -12.76 11.98
N ALA A 213 0.80 -13.81 11.82
CA ALA A 213 1.21 -15.15 12.24
C ALA A 213 2.44 -15.57 11.44
N VAL A 214 3.26 -16.45 12.03
CA VAL A 214 4.45 -16.99 11.37
C VAL A 214 4.07 -17.55 10.00
N THR A 215 4.71 -17.04 8.95
CA THR A 215 4.54 -17.48 7.57
C THR A 215 5.89 -17.73 6.92
N ARG A 216 5.87 -18.53 5.85
CA ARG A 216 7.04 -18.79 5.01
C ARG A 216 7.06 -17.83 3.83
N TYR A 217 8.23 -17.68 3.20
CA TYR A 217 8.38 -16.87 2.00
C TYR A 217 9.27 -17.57 0.97
N ASN A 218 9.03 -17.26 -0.30
CA ASN A 218 9.91 -17.66 -1.39
C ASN A 218 11.03 -16.60 -1.55
N PRO A 219 12.32 -16.96 -1.49
CA PRO A 219 13.42 -15.99 -1.49
C PRO A 219 13.65 -15.31 -2.84
N ASP A 220 13.20 -15.90 -3.95
CA ASP A 220 13.39 -15.33 -5.29
C ASP A 220 12.31 -14.30 -5.62
N THR A 221 11.10 -14.51 -5.11
CA THR A 221 9.92 -13.70 -5.45
C THR A 221 9.44 -12.82 -4.30
N GLY A 222 9.75 -13.16 -3.05
CA GLY A 222 9.20 -12.52 -1.85
C GLY A 222 7.70 -12.78 -1.65
N VAL A 223 7.14 -13.80 -2.32
CA VAL A 223 5.71 -14.17 -2.26
C VAL A 223 5.53 -15.45 -1.43
N TRP A 224 4.37 -15.57 -0.81
CA TRP A 224 3.89 -16.72 -0.02
C TRP A 224 3.16 -17.77 -0.87
#